data_AF-A0A2B0N0E3-F1
#
_entry.id   AF-A0A2B0N0E3-F1
#
_cell.length_a   1.000
_cell.length_b   1.000
_cell.length_c   1.000
_cell.angle_alpha   90.00
_cell.angle_beta   90.00
_cell.angle_gamma   90.00
#
_symmetry.space_group_name_H-M   'P 1'
#
loop_
_entity.id
_entity.type
_entity.pdbx_description
1 polymer ?
#
loop_
_entity_poly.entity_id
_entity_poly.type
_entity_poly.pdbx_seq_one_letter_code
_entity_poly.pdbx_strand_id
1 'polypeptide(L)' 'MMAVAGIFVIVAVIIAIDVPFLLKEKLKGELWVFSILLLLGTLLSVAEALNVKIPNPLDWITVIYAPLYYVIEELLR' A
#
# COMPACT_ATOMS: atom_id res chain seq x y z
N MET A 1 -2.06 -12.56 -13.94
CA MET A 1 -3.27 -11.95 -14.57
C MET A 1 -4.53 -12.16 -13.74
N MET A 2 -4.86 -13.37 -13.29
CA MET A 2 -6.02 -13.63 -12.40
C MET A 2 -6.01 -12.79 -11.12
N ALA A 3 -4.84 -12.65 -10.47
CA ALA A 3 -4.70 -11.82 -9.27
C ALA A 3 -5.04 -10.33 -9.53
N VAL A 4 -4.55 -9.77 -10.64
CA VAL A 4 -4.84 -8.39 -11.06
C VAL A 4 -6.34 -8.20 -11.33
N ALA A 5 -6.98 -9.15 -12.00
CA ALA A 5 -8.42 -9.12 -12.22
C ALA A 5 -9.19 -9.15 -10.89
N GLY A 6 -8.78 -10.00 -9.94
CA GLY A 6 -9.36 -10.04 -8.59
C GLY A 6 -9.23 -8.71 -7.84
N ILE A 7 -8.07 -8.06 -7.91
CA ILE A 7 -7.85 -6.73 -7.31
C ILE A 7 -8.83 -5.71 -7.88
N PHE A 8 -9.00 -5.63 -9.20
CA PHE A 8 -9.94 -4.69 -9.82
C PHE A 8 -11.40 -4.97 -9.44
N VAL A 9 -11.78 -6.23 -9.29
CA VAL A 9 -13.13 -6.59 -8.81
C VAL A 9 -13.35 -6.08 -7.39
N ILE A 10 -12.39 -6.30 -6.48
CA ILE A 10 -12.49 -5.82 -5.10
C ILE A 10 -12.55 -4.28 -5.06
N VAL A 11 -11.69 -3.60 -5.83
CA VAL A 11 -11.70 -2.14 -5.94
C VAL A 11 -13.05 -1.62 -6.46
N ALA A 12 -13.63 -2.28 -7.47
CA ALA A 12 -14.93 -1.91 -7.99
C ALA A 12 -16.05 -2.06 -6.94
N VAL A 13 -16.01 -3.12 -6.12
CA VAL A 13 -16.95 -3.32 -5.02
C VAL A 13 -16.80 -2.22 -3.96
N ILE A 14 -15.57 -1.89 -3.57
CA ILE A 14 -15.29 -0.80 -2.61
C ILE A 14 -15.85 0.53 -3.14
N ILE A 15 -15.58 0.86 -4.41
CA ILE A 15 -16.10 2.08 -5.05
C ILE A 15 -17.63 2.08 -5.07
N ALA A 16 -18.26 0.96 -5.40
CA ALA A 16 -19.71 0.85 -5.49
C ALA A 16 -20.42 1.04 -4.14
N ILE A 17 -19.75 0.79 -3.01
CA ILE A 17 -20.33 0.95 -1.67
C ILE A 17 -19.98 2.34 -1.11
N ASP A 18 -18.70 2.72 -1.11
CA ASP A 18 -18.23 3.88 -0.35
C ASP A 18 -18.41 5.19 -1.12
N VAL A 19 -18.19 5.22 -2.43
CA VAL A 19 -18.34 6.45 -3.24
C VAL A 19 -19.77 7.00 -3.23
N PRO A 20 -20.85 6.20 -3.44
CA PRO A 20 -22.19 6.75 -3.37
C PRO A 20 -22.56 7.24 -1.97
N PHE A 21 -22.03 6.60 -0.91
CA PHE A 21 -22.21 7.08 0.46
C PHE A 21 -21.55 8.45 0.66
N LEU A 22 -20.27 8.60 0.28
CA LEU A 22 -19.53 9.85 0.39
C LEU A 22 -20.12 10.99 -0.46
N LEU A 23 -20.64 10.67 -1.65
CA LEU A 23 -21.31 11.64 -2.52
C LEU A 23 -22.65 12.10 -1.94
N LYS A 24 -23.44 11.20 -1.33
CA LYS A 24 -24.73 11.53 -0.69
C LYS A 24 -24.54 12.49 0.48
N GLU A 25 -23.52 12.23 1.30
CA GLU A 25 -23.18 13.06 2.46
C GLU A 25 -22.42 14.36 2.08
N LYS A 26 -22.17 14.61 0.78
CA LYS A 26 -21.43 15.78 0.25
C LYS A 26 -20.02 15.93 0.83
N LEU A 27 -19.41 14.82 1.25
CA LEU A 27 -18.10 14.73 1.89
C LEU A 27 -16.98 14.76 0.85
N LYS A 28 -16.75 15.93 0.24
CA LYS A 28 -15.79 16.10 -0.86
C LYS A 28 -14.34 15.92 -0.42
N GLY A 29 -13.99 16.29 0.81
CA GLY A 29 -12.62 16.15 1.32
C GLY A 29 -12.27 14.69 1.58
N GLU A 30 -13.20 13.97 2.19
CA GLU A 30 -13.13 12.55 2.48
C GLU A 30 -13.09 11.74 1.19
N LEU A 31 -13.92 12.09 0.20
CA LEU A 31 -13.87 11.47 -1.13
C LEU A 31 -12.50 11.62 -1.79
N TRP A 32 -11.85 12.78 -1.62
CA TRP A 32 -10.53 13.03 -2.18
C TRP A 32 -9.45 12.17 -1.49
N VAL A 33 -9.42 12.15 -0.16
CA VAL A 33 -8.49 11.32 0.63
C VAL A 33 -8.72 9.83 0.35
N PHE A 34 -9.98 9.38 0.33
CA PHE A 34 -10.38 8.03 -0.03
C PHE A 34 -9.86 7.64 -1.41
N SER A 35 -10.07 8.50 -2.41
CA SER A 35 -9.65 8.22 -3.79
C SER A 35 -8.13 8.08 -3.91
N ILE A 36 -7.37 8.94 -3.21
CA ILE A 36 -5.90 8.86 -3.19
C ILE A 36 -5.44 7.57 -2.51
N LEU A 37 -5.97 7.24 -1.33
CA LEU A 37 -5.60 6.03 -0.61
C LEU A 37 -5.96 4.77 -1.41
N LEU A 38 -7.14 4.74 -2.01
CA LEU A 38 -7.59 3.63 -2.84
C LEU A 38 -6.71 3.46 -4.07
N LEU A 39 -6.35 4.56 -4.74
CA LEU A 39 -5.46 4.55 -5.89
C LEU A 39 -4.06 4.05 -5.51
N LEU A 40 -3.49 4.53 -4.40
CA LEU A 40 -2.20 4.07 -3.90
C LEU A 40 -2.21 2.58 -3.56
N GLY A 41 -3.22 2.12 -2.81
CA GLY A 41 -3.37 0.71 -2.47
C GLY A 41 -3.55 -0.18 -3.70
N THR A 42 -4.31 0.27 -4.70
CA THR A 42 -4.51 -0.44 -5.96
C THR A 42 -3.20 -0.55 -6.75
N LEU A 43 -2.47 0.56 -6.90
CA LEU A 43 -1.17 0.57 -7.60
C LEU A 43 -0.17 -0.38 -6.92
N LEU A 44 -0.07 -0.33 -5.59
CA LEU A 44 0.82 -1.23 -4.84
C LEU A 44 0.41 -2.70 -5.02
N SER A 45 -0.87 -3.02 -4.89
CA SER A 45 -1.39 -4.38 -5.04
C SER A 45 -1.15 -4.92 -6.46
N VAL A 46 -1.34 -4.09 -7.48
CA VAL A 46 -1.09 -4.49 -8.88
C VAL A 46 0.40 -4.66 -9.12
N ALA A 47 1.24 -3.77 -8.62
CA ALA A 47 2.69 -3.88 -8.77
C ALA A 47 3.24 -5.14 -8.08
N GLU A 48 2.73 -5.47 -6.89
CA GLU A 48 3.04 -6.71 -6.18
C GLU A 48 2.57 -7.94 -6.98
N ALA A 49 1.33 -7.93 -7.48
CA ALA A 49 0.79 -9.03 -8.29
C ALA A 49 1.54 -9.24 -9.62
N LEU A 50 2.21 -8.20 -10.13
CA LEU A 50 3.08 -8.25 -11.31
C LEU A 50 4.54 -8.58 -10.97
N ASN A 51 4.86 -8.84 -9.70
CA ASN A 51 6.23 -9.07 -9.21
C ASN A 51 7.19 -7.92 -9.59
N VAL A 52 6.67 -6.69 -9.66
CA VAL A 52 7.52 -5.51 -9.82
C VAL A 52 8.37 -5.40 -8.56
N LYS A 53 9.70 -5.36 -8.75
CA LYS A 53 10.66 -5.15 -7.65
C LYS A 53 10.53 -3.71 -7.15
N ILE A 54 9.55 -3.48 -6.30
CA ILE A 54 9.47 -2.28 -5.48
C ILE A 54 10.43 -2.50 -4.31
N PRO A 55 11.41 -1.59 -4.07
CA PRO A 55 12.26 -1.68 -2.90
C PRO A 55 11.37 -1.73 -1.65
N ASN A 56 11.54 -2.78 -0.85
CA ASN A 56 10.69 -2.99 0.31
C ASN A 56 11.09 -1.93 1.37
N PRO A 57 10.13 -1.19 1.96
CA PRO A 57 10.44 -0.30 3.08
C PRO A 57 11.17 -1.00 4.23
N LEU A 58 10.95 -2.31 4.40
CA LEU A 58 11.70 -3.13 5.35
C LEU A 58 13.20 -3.20 5.02
N ASP A 59 13.58 -3.22 3.74
CA ASP A 59 14.99 -3.19 3.33
C ASP A 59 15.65 -1.87 3.77
N TRP A 60 14.90 -0.77 3.72
CA TRP A 60 15.39 0.53 4.17
C TRP A 60 15.54 0.57 5.69
N ILE A 61 14.61 -0.06 6.42
CA ILE A 61 14.76 -0.26 7.86
C ILE A 61 16.03 -1.09 8.13
N THR A 62 16.29 -2.17 7.40
CA THR A 62 17.52 -2.94 7.56
C THR A 62 18.78 -2.09 7.38
N VAL A 63 18.82 -1.18 6.41
CA VAL A 63 19.94 -0.25 6.23
C VAL A 63 20.10 0.71 7.42
N ILE A 64 18.99 1.24 7.94
CA ILE A 64 19.01 2.16 9.10
C ILE A 64 19.50 1.45 10.37
N TYR A 65 19.13 0.19 10.56
CA TYR A 65 19.48 -0.58 11.75
C TYR A 65 20.78 -1.39 11.61
N ALA A 66 21.38 -1.46 10.42
CA ALA A 66 22.66 -2.12 10.19
C ALA A 66 23.80 -1.60 11.10
N PRO A 67 23.95 -0.29 11.37
CA PRO A 67 24.94 0.22 12.30
C PRO A 67 24.78 -0.32 13.73
N LEU A 68 23.52 -0.45 14.20
CA LEU A 68 23.22 -1.03 15.51
C LEU A 68 23.60 -2.52 15.56
N TYR A 69 23.36 -3.25 14.47
CA TYR A 69 23.76 -4.65 14.34
C TYR A 69 25.27 -4.82 14.54
N TYR A 70 26.11 -4.00 13.88
CA TYR A 70 27.56 -4.07 14.03
C TYR A 70 28.04 -3.74 15.46
N VAL A 71 27.43 -2.75 16.11
CA VAL A 71 27.75 -2.39 17.50
C VAL A 71 27.42 -3.55 18.45
N ILE A 72 26.27 -4.21 18.27
CA ILE A 72 25.86 -5.35 19.09
C ILE A 72 26.77 -6.56 18.83
N GLU A 73 27.12 -6.82 17.58
CA GLU A 73 28.04 -7.90 17.19
C GLU A 73 29.43 -7.71 17.78
N GLU A 74 29.96 -6.48 17.77
CA GLU A 74 31.25 -6.14 18.36
C GLU A 74 31.22 -6.22 19.90
N LEU A 75 30.11 -5.87 20.55
CA LEU A 75 29.96 -5.96 22.00
C LEU A 75 29.84 -7.41 22.51
N LEU A 76 29.26 -8.30 21.70
CA LEU A 76 29.05 -9.72 22.05
C LEU A 76 30.27 -10.60 21.78
N ARG A 77 31.30 -10.08 21.12
CA ARG A 77 32.52 -10.81 20.74
C ARG A 77 33.65 -10.56 21.73
#